data_AF-A0A4Q2R0D7-F1
#
_entry.id   AF-A0A4Q2R0D7-F1
#
_cell.length_a   1.000
_cell.length_b   1.000
_cell.length_c   1.000
_cell.angle_alpha   90.00
_cell.angle_beta   90.00
_cell.angle_gamma   90.00
#
_symmetry.space_group_name_H-M   'P 1'
#
loop_
_entity.id
_entity.type
_entity.pdbx_description
1 polymer ?
#
loop_
_entity_poly.entity_id
_entity_poly.type
_entity_poly.pdbx_seq_one_letter_code
_entity_poly.pdbx_strand_id
1 'polypeptide(L)'
;GKSLAETANETLAKSANTHKPTQLNTKETIQKKERKDPPKSPKGENSLAQEVMDYFNELTGSRCAALAPFEKALSTVKSKDQCYTAEELKLVIRWAHMNWGHSFKPENLCRMTRFDGYLSDALIWADGQGSNPAACPHEEIIKLWNEKFPSKAVSLHEWNRRRPAYRDLEAVWNGKTTQGNWRELKHMGMAFELISKSSLFCTRGDQPWLTLDWILNPKNWGSVYEQAINEHRERKGVKA
;
A
#
# COMPACT_ATOMS: atom_id res chain seq x y z
N GLY A 1 -64.36 -22.09 13.81
CA GLY A 1 -63.15 -21.66 14.52
C GLY A 1 -62.82 -20.24 14.11
N LYS A 2 -62.90 -19.29 15.04
CA LYS A 2 -62.31 -17.96 14.90
C LYS A 2 -60.95 -18.01 15.59
N SER A 3 -59.94 -17.45 14.92
CA SER A 3 -58.53 -17.81 15.08
C SER A 3 -57.91 -17.25 16.36
N LEU A 4 -56.97 -18.02 16.91
CA LEU A 4 -56.10 -17.75 18.06
C LEU A 4 -55.26 -16.45 17.99
N ALA A 5 -55.42 -15.63 16.95
CA ALA A 5 -54.63 -14.44 16.71
C ALA A 5 -55.22 -13.15 17.32
N GLU A 6 -56.54 -13.07 17.53
CA GLU A 6 -57.15 -11.86 18.13
C GLU A 6 -56.93 -11.79 19.64
N THR A 7 -56.92 -12.92 20.35
CA THR A 7 -56.72 -12.97 21.80
C THR A 7 -55.30 -12.57 22.24
N ALA A 8 -54.29 -12.80 21.37
CA ALA A 8 -52.90 -12.49 21.67
C ALA A 8 -52.60 -10.97 21.64
N ASN A 9 -53.29 -10.22 20.77
CA ASN A 9 -53.07 -8.78 20.62
C ASN A 9 -53.70 -7.95 21.75
N GLU A 10 -54.84 -8.38 22.31
CA GLU A 10 -55.44 -7.70 23.47
C GLU A 10 -54.63 -7.88 24.77
N THR A 11 -53.89 -8.99 24.89
CA THR A 11 -53.11 -9.29 26.09
C THR A 11 -51.79 -8.50 26.13
N LEU A 12 -51.18 -8.24 24.97
CA LEU A 12 -49.95 -7.42 24.86
C LEU A 12 -50.20 -5.91 25.04
N ALA A 13 -51.36 -5.41 24.61
CA ALA A 13 -51.72 -4.00 24.80
C ALA A 13 -52.04 -3.63 26.27
N LYS A 14 -52.49 -4.60 27.08
CA LYS A 14 -52.76 -4.40 28.51
C LYS A 14 -51.49 -4.45 29.37
N SER A 15 -50.46 -5.20 28.94
CA SER A 15 -49.18 -5.27 29.66
C SER A 15 -48.28 -4.04 29.47
N ALA A 16 -48.52 -3.22 28.44
CA ALA A 16 -47.73 -2.02 28.15
C ALA A 16 -48.18 -0.77 28.95
N ASN A 17 -49.29 -0.84 29.68
CA ASN A 17 -49.89 0.31 30.39
C ASN A 17 -49.76 0.27 31.92
N THR A 18 -49.07 -0.73 32.49
CA THR A 18 -49.00 -0.92 33.96
C THR A 18 -47.74 -0.34 34.61
N HIS A 19 -46.75 0.14 33.84
CA HIS A 19 -45.59 0.84 34.40
C HIS A 19 -45.38 2.20 33.73
N LYS A 20 -46.17 3.17 34.18
CA LYS A 20 -45.85 4.59 33.97
C LYS A 20 -44.67 4.96 34.87
N PRO A 21 -43.54 5.49 34.35
CA PRO A 21 -42.59 6.19 35.19
C PRO A 21 -43.19 7.57 35.52
N THR A 22 -43.64 7.71 36.76
CA THR A 22 -44.00 8.99 37.38
C THR A 22 -42.80 9.94 37.27
N GLN A 23 -42.99 11.09 36.62
CA GLN A 23 -42.00 12.17 36.65
C GLN A 23 -41.78 12.59 38.10
N LEU A 24 -40.61 12.27 38.62
CA LEU A 24 -40.15 12.71 39.93
C LEU A 24 -38.95 13.62 39.69
N ASN A 25 -39.24 14.93 39.77
CA ASN A 25 -38.24 15.96 39.95
C ASN A 25 -37.51 15.67 41.28
N THR A 26 -36.24 15.27 41.21
CA THR A 26 -35.33 15.44 42.33
C THR A 26 -33.94 15.78 41.82
N LYS A 27 -33.55 16.99 42.14
CA LYS A 27 -32.19 17.53 42.04
C LYS A 27 -31.31 16.76 43.03
N GLU A 28 -30.64 15.70 42.58
CA GLU A 28 -29.62 15.01 43.38
C GLU A 28 -28.24 15.05 42.73
N THR A 29 -27.31 15.53 43.55
CA THR A 29 -25.90 15.79 43.33
C THR A 29 -25.15 14.52 42.87
N ILE A 30 -24.53 14.59 41.69
CA ILE A 30 -23.70 13.52 41.14
C ILE A 30 -22.42 13.38 42.00
N GLN A 31 -22.38 12.36 42.86
CA GLN A 31 -21.14 11.86 43.44
C GLN A 31 -20.42 10.99 42.42
N LYS A 32 -19.14 11.31 42.20
CA LYS A 32 -18.19 10.71 41.27
C LYS A 32 -17.95 9.24 41.67
N LYS A 33 -18.58 8.27 40.97
CA LYS A 33 -18.19 6.85 41.07
C LYS A 33 -16.86 6.65 40.35
N GLU A 34 -15.83 6.26 41.09
CA GLU A 34 -14.55 5.81 40.54
C GLU A 34 -14.78 4.69 39.53
N ARG A 35 -14.26 4.88 38.32
CA ARG A 35 -14.18 3.80 37.32
C ARG A 35 -13.14 2.81 37.81
N LYS A 36 -13.55 1.56 38.07
CA LYS A 36 -12.59 0.46 38.20
C LYS A 36 -12.01 0.19 36.82
N ASP A 37 -10.71 0.40 36.65
CA ASP A 37 -10.00 0.04 35.44
C ASP A 37 -10.15 -1.47 35.16
N PRO A 38 -10.16 -1.88 33.87
CA PRO A 38 -10.11 -3.30 33.52
C PRO A 38 -8.83 -3.96 34.07
N PRO A 39 -8.79 -5.29 34.21
CA PRO A 39 -7.60 -5.99 34.70
C PRO A 39 -6.38 -5.60 33.87
N LYS A 40 -5.29 -5.18 34.53
CA LYS A 40 -4.01 -4.86 33.87
C LYS A 40 -3.50 -6.07 33.11
N SER A 41 -3.30 -5.90 31.80
CA SER A 41 -2.56 -6.83 30.95
C SER A 41 -1.13 -7.07 31.46
N PRO A 42 -0.50 -8.21 31.12
CA PRO A 42 0.83 -8.55 31.61
C PRO A 42 1.85 -7.46 31.28
N LYS A 43 2.70 -7.13 32.26
CA LYS A 43 3.69 -6.03 32.31
C LYS A 43 4.74 -5.98 31.17
N GLY A 44 4.64 -6.80 30.13
CA GLY A 44 5.56 -6.83 28.99
C GLY A 44 5.05 -6.14 27.72
N GLU A 45 3.74 -6.04 27.51
CA GLU A 45 3.16 -5.51 26.25
C GLU A 45 3.36 -4.00 26.08
N ASN A 46 3.31 -3.23 27.18
CA ASN A 46 3.50 -1.78 27.16
C ASN A 46 4.90 -1.35 26.68
N SER A 47 5.91 -2.21 26.84
CA SER A 47 7.27 -1.90 26.39
C SER A 47 7.37 -1.92 24.87
N LEU A 48 6.69 -2.87 24.21
CA LEU A 48 6.76 -3.05 22.77
C LEU A 48 5.92 -2.01 22.03
N ALA A 49 4.73 -1.69 22.55
CA ALA A 49 3.89 -0.64 21.96
C ALA A 49 4.58 0.73 22.03
N GLN A 50 5.26 1.02 23.15
CA GLN A 50 6.05 2.24 23.32
C GLN A 50 7.22 2.29 22.34
N GLU A 51 7.97 1.19 22.21
CA GLU A 51 9.07 1.07 21.25
C GLU A 51 8.62 1.34 19.80
N VAL A 52 7.49 0.75 19.39
CA VAL A 52 6.93 0.95 18.05
C VAL A 52 6.45 2.39 17.85
N MET A 53 5.84 3.00 18.87
CA MET A 53 5.39 4.40 18.82
C MET A 53 6.58 5.38 18.72
N ASP A 54 7.64 5.14 19.50
CA ASP A 54 8.86 5.95 19.45
C ASP A 54 9.51 5.85 18.08
N TYR A 55 9.58 4.65 17.51
CA TYR A 55 10.05 4.43 16.14
C TYR A 55 9.20 5.18 15.10
N PHE A 56 7.87 5.13 15.24
CA PHE A 56 6.95 5.87 14.37
C PHE A 56 7.21 7.39 14.45
N ASN A 57 7.37 7.93 15.65
CA ASN A 57 7.64 9.34 15.88
C ASN A 57 8.98 9.78 15.31
N GLU A 58 10.02 8.99 15.52
CA GLU A 58 11.36 9.22 14.97
C GLU A 58 11.33 9.23 13.44
N LEU A 59 10.74 8.20 12.82
CA LEU A 59 10.69 8.08 11.36
C LEU A 59 9.85 9.18 10.71
N THR A 60 8.72 9.55 11.31
CA THR A 60 7.79 10.53 10.72
C THR A 60 8.06 11.97 11.15
N GLY A 61 8.98 12.20 12.09
CA GLY A 61 9.18 13.50 12.74
C GLY A 61 7.96 13.99 13.53
N SER A 62 7.08 13.07 13.94
CA SER A 62 5.83 13.40 14.63
C SER A 62 5.94 13.25 16.16
N ARG A 63 4.87 13.62 16.88
CA ARG A 63 4.76 13.52 18.35
C ARG A 63 3.49 12.78 18.74
N CYS A 64 3.24 11.63 18.12
CA CYS A 64 2.14 10.76 18.49
C CYS A 64 2.31 10.27 19.94
N ALA A 65 1.22 10.33 20.71
CA ALA A 65 1.11 9.78 22.06
C ALA A 65 0.05 8.67 22.16
N ALA A 66 -0.55 8.27 21.03
CA ALA A 66 -1.56 7.24 20.98
C ALA A 66 -0.91 5.84 20.96
N LEU A 67 -0.79 5.22 22.13
CA LEU A 67 -0.30 3.85 22.28
C LEU A 67 -1.33 2.79 21.84
N ALA A 68 -2.61 3.05 22.05
CA ALA A 68 -3.70 2.08 21.86
C ALA A 68 -3.73 1.41 20.45
N PRO A 69 -3.44 2.11 19.33
CA PRO A 69 -3.37 1.45 18.02
C PRO A 69 -2.28 0.38 17.94
N PHE A 70 -1.11 0.65 18.52
CA PHE A 70 0.03 -0.28 18.52
C PHE A 70 -0.19 -1.45 19.48
N GLU A 71 -0.71 -1.19 20.69
CA GLU A 71 -1.11 -2.24 21.64
C GLU A 71 -2.14 -3.19 21.02
N LYS A 72 -3.14 -2.63 20.34
CA LYS A 72 -4.16 -3.42 19.64
C LYS A 72 -3.53 -4.30 18.56
N ALA A 73 -2.61 -3.77 17.76
CA ALA A 73 -1.93 -4.55 16.74
C ALA A 73 -1.10 -5.69 17.37
N LEU A 74 -0.31 -5.40 18.41
CA LEU A 74 0.52 -6.40 19.09
C LEU A 74 -0.27 -7.47 19.85
N SER A 75 -1.50 -7.19 20.27
CA SER A 75 -2.38 -8.16 20.94
C SER A 75 -3.35 -8.87 19.98
N THR A 76 -3.42 -8.45 18.71
CA THR A 76 -4.30 -9.09 17.71
C THR A 76 -3.66 -10.38 17.21
N VAL A 77 -4.41 -11.48 17.35
CA VAL A 77 -4.01 -12.81 16.88
C VAL A 77 -4.27 -12.94 15.38
N LYS A 78 -3.24 -13.29 14.61
CA LYS A 78 -3.30 -13.63 13.19
C LYS A 78 -3.77 -15.08 12.98
N SER A 79 -3.87 -15.50 11.72
CA SER A 79 -3.95 -16.92 11.38
C SER A 79 -2.80 -17.70 12.02
N LYS A 80 -3.08 -18.91 12.54
CA LYS A 80 -2.15 -19.79 13.27
C LYS A 80 -1.81 -19.38 14.71
N ASP A 81 -2.71 -18.67 15.39
CA ASP A 81 -2.61 -18.34 16.82
C ASP A 81 -1.35 -17.53 17.21
N GLN A 82 -0.85 -16.69 16.28
CA GLN A 82 0.33 -15.84 16.50
C GLN A 82 -0.04 -14.36 16.48
N CYS A 83 0.42 -13.61 17.46
CA CYS A 83 0.30 -12.14 17.47
C CYS A 83 1.27 -11.48 16.47
N TYR A 84 0.99 -10.23 16.11
CA TYR A 84 1.97 -9.39 15.40
C TYR A 84 3.14 -9.03 16.32
N THR A 85 4.34 -8.94 15.72
CA THR A 85 5.57 -8.57 16.42
C THR A 85 5.89 -7.08 16.24
N ALA A 86 6.68 -6.52 17.15
CA ALA A 86 7.16 -5.14 17.02
C ALA A 86 7.92 -4.92 15.70
N GLU A 87 8.69 -5.90 15.24
CA GLU A 87 9.43 -5.80 13.97
C GLU A 87 8.52 -5.77 12.74
N GLU A 88 7.44 -6.56 12.73
CA GLU A 88 6.43 -6.50 11.67
C GLU A 88 5.72 -5.15 11.64
N LEU A 89 5.41 -4.58 12.82
CA LEU A 89 4.82 -3.24 12.90
C LEU A 89 5.80 -2.17 12.39
N LYS A 90 7.07 -2.20 12.83
CA LYS A 90 8.11 -1.27 12.33
C LYS A 90 8.31 -1.41 10.82
N LEU A 91 8.22 -2.62 10.28
CA LEU A 91 8.29 -2.86 8.85
C LEU A 91 7.12 -2.20 8.11
N VAL A 92 5.89 -2.39 8.57
CA VAL A 92 4.70 -1.74 7.99
C VAL A 92 4.78 -0.22 8.11
N ILE A 93 5.31 0.32 9.21
CA ILE A 93 5.56 1.76 9.39
C ILE A 93 6.52 2.29 8.32
N ARG A 94 7.67 1.61 8.10
CA ARG A 94 8.63 2.00 7.05
C ARG A 94 8.00 2.00 5.67
N TRP A 95 7.30 0.92 5.34
CA TRP A 95 6.64 0.77 4.06
C TRP A 95 5.59 1.87 3.85
N ALA A 96 4.73 2.13 4.82
CA ALA A 96 3.69 3.16 4.72
C ALA A 96 4.31 4.56 4.58
N HIS A 97 5.36 4.86 5.33
CA HIS A 97 6.08 6.14 5.23
C HIS A 97 6.65 6.39 3.84
N MET A 98 7.24 5.36 3.22
CA MET A 98 7.80 5.47 1.87
C MET A 98 6.73 5.54 0.78
N ASN A 99 5.61 4.81 0.93
CA ASN A 99 4.68 4.57 -0.19
C ASN A 99 3.39 5.39 -0.14
N TRP A 100 2.94 5.87 1.03
CA TRP A 100 1.65 6.57 1.11
C TRP A 100 1.74 8.04 0.69
N GLY A 101 2.93 8.66 0.72
CA GLY A 101 3.16 10.01 0.19
C GLY A 101 2.41 11.14 0.92
N HIS A 102 1.79 10.85 2.06
CA HIS A 102 1.14 11.82 2.95
C HIS A 102 1.35 11.41 4.41
N SER A 103 1.15 12.36 5.34
CA SER A 103 1.17 12.05 6.77
C SER A 103 0.01 11.12 7.12
N PHE A 104 0.31 10.06 7.85
CA PHE A 104 -0.66 9.03 8.20
C PHE A 104 -0.76 8.85 9.71
N LYS A 105 -1.93 8.40 10.15
CA LYS A 105 -2.24 8.22 11.57
C LYS A 105 -2.06 6.75 11.98
N PRO A 106 -1.55 6.47 13.19
CA PRO A 106 -1.43 5.11 13.70
C PRO A 106 -2.74 4.33 13.70
N GLU A 107 -3.90 4.97 13.88
CA GLU A 107 -5.21 4.31 13.80
C GLU A 107 -5.51 3.75 12.41
N ASN A 108 -5.07 4.45 11.36
CA ASN A 108 -5.26 4.01 9.98
C ASN A 108 -4.27 2.91 9.62
N LEU A 109 -3.02 3.05 10.08
CA LEU A 109 -1.98 2.04 9.89
C LEU A 109 -2.37 0.73 10.57
N CYS A 110 -2.71 0.79 11.87
CA CYS A 110 -3.05 -0.34 12.72
C CYS A 110 -4.52 -0.78 12.57
N ARG A 111 -5.11 -0.59 11.38
CA ARG A 111 -6.46 -1.07 11.09
C ARG A 111 -6.40 -2.57 10.78
N MET A 112 -6.70 -3.40 11.78
CA MET A 112 -6.56 -4.87 11.70
C MET A 112 -7.29 -5.52 10.51
N THR A 113 -8.41 -4.95 10.04
CA THR A 113 -9.10 -5.45 8.83
C THR A 113 -8.29 -5.29 7.53
N ARG A 114 -7.17 -4.57 7.56
CA ARG A 114 -6.27 -4.30 6.42
C ARG A 114 -4.82 -4.61 6.72
N PHE A 115 -4.47 -4.82 7.99
CA PHE A 115 -3.09 -4.88 8.45
C PHE A 115 -2.32 -6.06 7.84
N ASP A 116 -2.95 -7.23 7.69
CA ASP A 116 -2.34 -8.38 7.00
C ASP A 116 -1.94 -8.03 5.55
N GLY A 117 -2.77 -7.26 4.84
CA GLY A 117 -2.45 -6.78 3.49
C GLY A 117 -1.25 -5.84 3.50
N TYR A 118 -1.21 -4.91 4.45
CA TYR A 118 -0.07 -4.00 4.62
C TYR A 118 1.21 -4.75 4.99
N LEU A 119 1.13 -5.75 5.86
CA LEU A 119 2.26 -6.58 6.23
C LEU A 119 2.78 -7.39 5.04
N SER A 120 1.88 -7.98 4.24
CA SER A 120 2.25 -8.67 3.01
C SER A 120 2.98 -7.75 2.04
N ASP A 121 2.44 -6.55 1.78
CA ASP A 121 3.07 -5.56 0.89
C ASP A 121 4.43 -5.10 1.45
N ALA A 122 4.53 -4.92 2.76
CA ALA A 122 5.76 -4.50 3.42
C ALA A 122 6.83 -5.60 3.43
N LEU A 123 6.46 -6.87 3.56
CA LEU A 123 7.37 -8.02 3.44
C LEU A 123 7.93 -8.15 2.02
N ILE A 124 7.06 -8.06 1.01
CA ILE A 124 7.47 -7.98 -0.40
C ILE A 124 8.47 -6.82 -0.56
N TRP A 125 8.12 -5.64 -0.05
CA TRP A 125 8.97 -4.47 -0.12
C TRP A 125 10.34 -4.67 0.56
N ALA A 126 10.39 -5.30 1.74
CA ALA A 126 11.62 -5.58 2.47
C ALA A 126 12.53 -6.62 1.80
N ASP A 127 11.96 -7.64 1.16
CA ASP A 127 12.72 -8.68 0.42
C ASP A 127 13.42 -8.15 -0.84
N GLY A 128 13.46 -6.83 -1.02
CA GLY A 128 14.09 -6.20 -2.17
C GLY A 128 13.23 -6.24 -3.43
N GLN A 129 11.94 -6.61 -3.31
CA GLN A 129 10.88 -6.18 -4.23
C GLN A 129 10.35 -4.78 -3.86
N GLY A 130 11.09 -4.04 -3.02
CA GLY A 130 10.74 -2.69 -2.59
C GLY A 130 10.77 -1.64 -3.69
N SER A 131 10.48 -0.41 -3.28
CA SER A 131 10.45 0.75 -4.18
C SER A 131 11.84 1.37 -4.28
N ASN A 132 12.19 1.90 -5.45
CA ASN A 132 13.43 2.63 -5.65
C ASN A 132 13.50 3.81 -4.67
N PRO A 133 14.60 3.99 -3.91
CA PRO A 133 14.72 5.12 -2.98
C PRO A 133 14.72 6.48 -3.68
N ALA A 134 15.10 6.53 -4.96
CA ALA A 134 14.95 7.72 -5.77
C ALA A 134 13.54 7.77 -6.37
N ALA A 135 12.89 8.93 -6.25
CA ALA A 135 11.62 9.19 -6.92
C ALA A 135 11.77 9.00 -8.44
N CYS A 136 10.74 8.46 -9.09
CA CYS A 136 10.75 8.23 -10.53
C CYS A 136 10.88 9.57 -11.29
N PRO A 137 11.97 9.79 -12.05
CA PRO A 137 12.20 11.01 -12.81
C PRO A 137 11.41 10.97 -14.13
N HIS A 138 10.09 11.17 -14.00
CA HIS A 138 9.12 11.02 -15.09
C HIS A 138 9.42 11.91 -16.30
N GLU A 139 9.85 13.15 -16.08
CA GLU A 139 10.14 14.11 -17.15
C GLU A 139 11.42 13.76 -17.91
N GLU A 140 12.44 13.29 -17.20
CA GLU A 140 13.71 12.89 -17.80
C GLU A 140 13.55 11.60 -18.59
N ILE A 141 12.79 10.63 -18.07
CA ILE A 141 12.58 9.35 -18.75
C ILE A 141 11.74 9.54 -20.02
N ILE A 142 10.71 10.39 -20.00
CA ILE A 142 9.92 10.64 -21.22
C ILE A 142 10.72 11.36 -22.29
N LYS A 143 11.67 12.24 -21.90
CA LYS A 143 12.62 12.85 -22.85
C LYS A 143 13.50 11.80 -23.51
N LEU A 144 14.03 10.84 -22.75
CA LEU A 144 14.83 9.73 -23.29
C LEU A 144 13.99 8.88 -24.26
N TRP A 145 12.73 8.59 -23.93
CA TRP A 145 11.84 7.86 -24.83
C TRP A 145 11.63 8.63 -26.15
N ASN A 146 11.24 9.91 -26.08
CA ASN A 146 10.97 10.73 -27.25
C ASN A 146 12.21 10.90 -28.15
N GLU A 147 13.40 10.96 -27.57
CA GLU A 147 14.66 11.00 -28.30
C GLU A 147 14.91 9.70 -29.10
N LYS A 148 14.64 8.54 -28.50
CA LYS A 148 14.86 7.23 -29.16
C LYS A 148 13.74 6.84 -30.12
N PHE A 149 12.53 7.35 -29.91
CA PHE A 149 11.33 7.00 -30.67
C PHE A 149 10.57 8.24 -31.16
N PRO A 150 11.15 9.07 -32.04
CA PRO A 150 10.54 10.34 -32.46
C PRO A 150 9.19 10.16 -33.17
N SER A 151 9.00 9.09 -33.93
CA SER A 151 7.72 8.77 -34.58
C SER A 151 6.63 8.31 -33.61
N LYS A 152 6.99 8.03 -32.35
CA LYS A 152 6.09 7.60 -31.27
C LYS A 152 6.24 8.47 -30.03
N ALA A 153 6.66 9.71 -30.22
CA ALA A 153 6.85 10.66 -29.15
C ALA A 153 5.53 10.92 -28.43
N VAL A 154 5.59 11.00 -27.11
CA VAL A 154 4.47 11.40 -26.26
C VAL A 154 4.64 12.87 -25.91
N SER A 155 3.61 13.67 -26.15
CA SER A 155 3.63 15.08 -25.78
C SER A 155 3.67 15.22 -24.25
N LEU A 156 4.39 16.23 -23.75
CA LEU A 156 4.48 16.48 -22.30
C LEU A 156 3.10 16.77 -21.68
N HIS A 157 2.19 17.35 -22.45
CA HIS A 157 0.80 17.58 -22.03
C HIS A 157 0.04 16.26 -21.76
N GLU A 158 0.23 15.25 -22.61
CA GLU A 158 -0.38 13.93 -22.45
C GLU A 158 0.32 13.06 -21.41
N TRP A 159 1.53 13.45 -20.99
CA TRP A 159 2.32 12.73 -20.01
C TRP A 159 1.90 13.09 -18.58
N ASN A 160 0.90 12.38 -18.06
CA ASN A 160 0.38 12.60 -16.72
C ASN A 160 -0.11 11.30 -16.08
N ARG A 161 -0.42 11.35 -14.78
CA ARG A 161 -0.84 10.20 -13.95
C ARG A 161 -2.06 9.42 -14.46
N ARG A 162 -2.88 9.98 -15.36
CA ARG A 162 -4.03 9.29 -15.94
C ARG A 162 -3.64 8.36 -17.08
N ARG A 163 -2.46 8.54 -17.67
CA ARG A 163 -1.93 7.67 -18.72
C ARG A 163 -1.39 6.38 -18.10
N PRO A 164 -1.76 5.18 -18.59
CA PRO A 164 -1.27 3.91 -18.07
C PRO A 164 0.26 3.84 -18.00
N ALA A 165 0.95 4.24 -19.08
CA ALA A 165 2.41 4.31 -19.14
C ALA A 165 3.04 5.10 -17.98
N TYR A 166 2.39 6.13 -17.46
CA TYR A 166 2.91 6.90 -16.33
C TYR A 166 3.01 6.02 -15.09
N ARG A 167 1.96 5.29 -14.75
CA ARG A 167 1.98 4.41 -13.56
C ARG A 167 2.87 3.20 -13.76
N ASP A 168 2.81 2.62 -14.96
CA ASP A 168 3.62 1.46 -15.32
C ASP A 168 5.12 1.80 -15.34
N LEU A 169 5.47 3.05 -15.68
CA LEU A 169 6.86 3.52 -15.58
C LEU A 169 7.39 3.43 -14.13
N GLU A 170 6.59 3.76 -13.13
CA GLU A 170 7.00 3.68 -11.73
C GLU A 170 7.29 2.23 -11.34
N ALA A 171 6.49 1.27 -11.83
CA ALA A 171 6.75 -0.15 -11.61
C ALA A 171 8.06 -0.60 -12.26
N VAL A 172 8.33 -0.16 -13.49
CA VAL A 172 9.60 -0.43 -14.18
C VAL A 172 10.78 0.20 -13.44
N TRP A 173 10.66 1.46 -13.01
CA TRP A 173 11.67 2.21 -12.28
C TRP A 173 12.01 1.59 -10.91
N ASN A 174 11.00 1.03 -10.24
CA ASN A 174 11.14 0.30 -8.99
C ASN A 174 11.71 -1.11 -9.19
N GLY A 175 11.87 -1.59 -10.42
CA GLY A 175 12.57 -2.84 -10.67
C GLY A 175 14.07 -2.74 -10.42
N LYS A 176 14.68 -3.82 -9.92
CA LYS A 176 16.15 -3.95 -9.84
C LYS A 176 16.75 -4.38 -11.19
N THR A 177 18.04 -4.07 -11.36
CA THR A 177 18.85 -4.63 -12.45
C THR A 177 19.20 -6.09 -12.15
N THR A 178 19.77 -6.79 -13.13
CA THR A 178 20.25 -8.18 -12.94
C THR A 178 21.37 -8.30 -11.90
N GLN A 179 22.04 -7.18 -11.56
CA GLN A 179 23.05 -7.10 -10.50
C GLN A 179 22.45 -6.76 -9.13
N GLY A 180 21.12 -6.65 -9.00
CA GLY A 180 20.44 -6.33 -7.76
C GLY A 180 20.43 -4.84 -7.39
N ASN A 181 20.98 -3.97 -8.24
CA ASN A 181 20.99 -2.51 -8.04
C ASN A 181 19.65 -1.89 -8.45
N TRP A 182 19.23 -0.82 -7.78
CA TRP A 182 18.09 -0.03 -8.24
C TRP A 182 18.35 0.59 -9.60
N ARG A 183 17.28 0.77 -10.40
CA ARG A 183 17.41 1.45 -11.69
C ARG A 183 17.75 2.92 -11.48
N GLU A 184 18.46 3.44 -12.45
CA GLU A 184 18.90 4.83 -12.54
C GLU A 184 18.52 5.30 -13.94
N LEU A 185 18.57 6.62 -14.17
CA LEU A 185 18.22 7.20 -15.45
C LEU A 185 19.05 6.59 -16.61
N LYS A 186 20.34 6.31 -16.38
CA LYS A 186 21.21 5.63 -17.35
C LYS A 186 20.71 4.24 -17.75
N HIS A 187 20.11 3.50 -16.81
CA HIS A 187 19.58 2.17 -17.06
C HIS A 187 18.33 2.26 -17.95
N MET A 188 17.46 3.25 -17.73
CA MET A 188 16.29 3.50 -18.57
C MET A 188 16.68 3.93 -19.99
N GLY A 189 17.64 4.86 -20.11
CA GLY A 189 18.16 5.30 -21.40
C GLY A 189 18.77 4.15 -22.21
N MET A 190 19.59 3.33 -21.55
CA MET A 190 20.16 2.13 -22.18
C MET A 190 19.08 1.14 -22.62
N ALA A 191 18.04 0.93 -21.80
CA ALA A 191 16.95 0.03 -22.17
C ALA A 191 16.20 0.52 -23.42
N PHE A 192 15.86 1.80 -23.50
CA PHE A 192 15.24 2.38 -24.69
C PHE A 192 16.14 2.33 -25.92
N GLU A 193 17.44 2.53 -25.77
CA GLU A 193 18.39 2.38 -26.87
C GLU A 193 18.47 0.93 -27.39
N LEU A 194 18.49 -0.04 -26.49
CA LEU A 194 18.50 -1.46 -26.88
C LEU A 194 17.20 -1.83 -27.60
N ILE A 195 16.06 -1.38 -27.07
CA ILE A 195 14.75 -1.63 -27.65
C ILE A 195 14.62 -0.97 -29.03
N SER A 196 15.13 0.25 -29.23
CA SER A 196 15.05 0.92 -30.54
C SER A 196 15.86 0.22 -31.63
N LYS A 197 16.93 -0.50 -31.23
CA LYS A 197 17.77 -1.32 -32.11
C LYS A 197 17.30 -2.77 -32.21
N SER A 198 16.23 -3.15 -31.52
CA SER A 198 15.72 -4.53 -31.52
C SER A 198 14.94 -4.83 -32.80
N SER A 199 14.87 -6.10 -33.17
CA SER A 199 14.06 -6.56 -34.29
C SER A 199 12.58 -6.18 -34.15
N LEU A 200 12.05 -6.10 -32.92
CA LEU A 200 10.69 -5.64 -32.65
C LEU A 200 10.44 -4.25 -33.24
N PHE A 201 11.37 -3.32 -33.08
CA PHE A 201 11.25 -1.97 -33.65
C PHE A 201 11.74 -1.86 -35.07
N CYS A 202 12.81 -2.56 -35.45
CA CYS A 202 13.32 -2.53 -36.82
C CYS A 202 12.36 -3.16 -37.84
N THR A 203 11.53 -4.12 -37.43
CA THR A 203 10.59 -4.82 -38.33
C THR A 203 9.13 -4.42 -38.15
N ARG A 204 8.73 -4.00 -36.93
CA ARG A 204 7.33 -3.67 -36.59
C ARG A 204 7.18 -2.25 -36.04
N GLY A 205 8.17 -1.37 -36.25
CA GLY A 205 8.16 0.00 -35.75
C GLY A 205 6.90 0.80 -36.14
N ASP A 206 6.34 0.56 -37.32
CA ASP A 206 5.15 1.29 -37.79
C ASP A 206 3.83 0.76 -37.19
N GLN A 207 3.87 -0.31 -36.42
CA GLN A 207 2.66 -0.89 -35.84
C GLN A 207 2.02 0.07 -34.81
N PRO A 208 0.70 0.36 -34.93
CA PRO A 208 0.01 1.31 -34.03
C PRO A 208 -0.03 0.86 -32.58
N TRP A 209 -0.03 -0.45 -32.32
CA TRP A 209 -0.08 -1.01 -30.97
C TRP A 209 1.27 -0.95 -30.24
N LEU A 210 2.39 -0.81 -30.96
CA LEU A 210 3.73 -0.76 -30.38
C LEU A 210 4.00 0.66 -29.85
N THR A 211 3.42 1.00 -28.70
CA THR A 211 3.52 2.32 -28.06
C THR A 211 4.28 2.25 -26.73
N LEU A 212 4.58 3.41 -26.15
CA LEU A 212 5.15 3.49 -24.80
C LEU A 212 4.27 2.77 -23.77
N ASP A 213 2.94 2.95 -23.84
CA ASP A 213 1.97 2.29 -22.97
C ASP A 213 2.02 0.77 -23.08
N TRP A 214 2.18 0.27 -24.31
CA TRP A 214 2.29 -1.16 -24.51
C TRP A 214 3.62 -1.71 -23.98
N ILE A 215 4.73 -1.00 -24.17
CA ILE A 215 6.08 -1.45 -23.77
C ILE A 215 6.26 -1.43 -22.26
N LEU A 216 5.84 -0.33 -21.61
CA LEU A 216 5.99 -0.19 -20.16
C LEU A 216 5.02 -1.07 -19.38
N ASN A 217 3.96 -1.59 -20.03
CA ASN A 217 3.07 -2.54 -19.39
C ASN A 217 3.87 -3.68 -18.73
N PRO A 218 3.68 -3.95 -17.43
CA PRO A 218 4.46 -4.96 -16.71
C PRO A 218 4.44 -6.35 -17.35
N LYS A 219 3.36 -6.69 -18.08
CA LYS A 219 3.24 -7.97 -18.81
C LYS A 219 4.19 -8.07 -20.00
N ASN A 220 4.58 -6.93 -20.58
CA ASN A 220 5.37 -6.87 -21.81
C ASN A 220 6.83 -6.48 -21.51
N TRP A 221 7.05 -5.53 -20.60
CA TRP A 221 8.36 -4.92 -20.32
C TRP A 221 9.50 -5.94 -20.20
N GLY A 222 9.32 -6.98 -19.36
CA GLY A 222 10.34 -8.00 -19.14
C GLY A 222 10.75 -8.69 -20.44
N SER A 223 9.77 -9.23 -21.18
CA SER A 223 10.00 -9.92 -22.44
C SER A 223 10.63 -9.02 -23.52
N VAL A 224 10.16 -7.77 -23.64
CA VAL A 224 10.67 -6.80 -24.63
C VAL A 224 12.12 -6.44 -24.32
N TYR A 225 12.43 -6.16 -23.05
CA TYR A 225 13.78 -5.80 -22.64
C TYR A 225 14.75 -6.97 -22.75
N GLU A 226 14.35 -8.17 -22.34
CA GLU A 226 15.16 -9.39 -22.46
C GLU A 226 15.48 -9.72 -23.92
N GLN A 227 14.48 -9.64 -24.81
CA GLN A 227 14.70 -9.81 -26.24
C GLN A 227 15.75 -8.81 -26.77
N ALA A 228 15.60 -7.51 -26.44
CA ALA A 228 16.52 -6.47 -26.89
C ALA A 228 17.95 -6.67 -26.37
N ILE A 229 18.12 -7.15 -25.12
CA ILE A 229 19.42 -7.51 -24.57
C ILE A 229 20.04 -8.69 -25.32
N ASN A 230 19.27 -9.75 -25.54
CA ASN A 230 19.78 -10.97 -26.18
C ASN A 230 20.25 -10.69 -27.60
N GLU A 231 19.45 -9.98 -28.39
CA GLU A 231 19.84 -9.58 -29.75
C GLU A 231 21.09 -8.68 -29.76
N HIS A 232 21.26 -7.82 -28.75
CA HIS A 232 22.46 -6.99 -28.63
C HIS A 232 23.71 -7.81 -28.29
N ARG A 233 23.57 -8.84 -27.43
CA ARG A 233 24.66 -9.78 -27.12
C ARG A 233 25.07 -10.58 -28.35
N GLU A 234 24.10 -11.07 -29.11
CA GLU A 234 24.31 -11.78 -30.38
C GLU A 234 25.06 -10.90 -31.39
N ARG A 235 24.63 -9.65 -31.59
CA ARG A 235 25.31 -8.68 -32.46
C ARG A 235 26.76 -8.41 -32.05
N LYS A 236 27.07 -8.49 -30.76
CA LYS A 236 28.44 -8.31 -30.24
C LYS A 236 29.27 -9.59 -30.24
N GLY A 237 28.75 -10.70 -30.77
CA GLY A 237 29.46 -11.98 -30.80
C GLY A 237 29.66 -12.62 -29.42
N VAL A 238 28.97 -12.12 -28.39
CA VAL A 238 28.96 -12.72 -27.06
C VAL A 238 27.86 -13.79 -27.07
N LYS A 239 28.22 -15.03 -27.41
CA LYS A 239 27.31 -16.16 -27.20
C LYS A 239 27.11 -16.39 -25.70
N ALA A 240 25.88 -16.73 -25.33
CA ALA A 240 25.48 -17.07 -23.97
C ALA A 240 26.24 -18.28 -23.42
#